data_AF-A0A853JSI5-F1
#
_entry.id   AF-A0A853JSI5-F1
#
_cell.length_a   1.000
_cell.length_b   1.000
_cell.length_c   1.000
_cell.angle_alpha   90.00
_cell.angle_beta   90.00
_cell.angle_gamma   90.00
#
_symmetry.space_group_name_H-M   'P 1'
#
loop_
_entity.id
_entity.type
_entity.pdbx_description
1 polymer ?
#
loop_
_entity_poly.entity_id
_entity_poly.type
_entity_poly.pdbx_seq_one_letter_code
_entity_poly.pdbx_strand_id
1 'polypeptide(L)'
;MSETDAFIFMCFAVVINFFTVYMTFDFMRWLLGPFDRSQSVQIALAAAYEIVLTAASYFIYPFVKIAAMPVFSVLLGAALYQNRKKVKLYYIFAFSCFLGLFDFLLCIVMPILLSMFITFIPFNPWQNGLGILLNQVIIFLLYRIFVTRFHKEKILVMVVSKYLALSSCQYSV
;
A
#
# COMPACT_ATOMS: atom_id res chain seq x y z
N MET A 1 -6.87 9.17 26.79
CA MET A 1 -6.97 9.96 25.54
C MET A 1 -8.27 10.72 25.62
N SER A 2 -8.28 12.03 25.38
CA SER A 2 -9.56 12.76 25.36
C SER A 2 -10.40 12.33 24.15
N GLU A 3 -11.72 12.51 24.21
CA GLU A 3 -12.61 12.20 23.08
C GLU A 3 -12.21 12.97 21.81
N THR A 4 -11.75 14.21 21.98
CA THR A 4 -11.25 15.06 20.90
C THR A 4 -9.99 14.49 20.25
N ASP A 5 -9.04 13.98 21.05
CA ASP A 5 -7.81 13.37 20.53
C ASP A 5 -8.13 12.09 19.74
N ALA A 6 -9.10 11.30 20.22
CA ALA A 6 -9.57 10.09 19.55
C ALA A 6 -10.23 10.40 18.20
N PHE A 7 -11.05 11.45 18.16
CA PHE A 7 -11.65 11.92 16.91
C PHE A 7 -10.60 12.38 15.90
N ILE A 8 -9.64 13.21 16.33
CA ILE A 8 -8.55 13.70 15.46
C ILE A 8 -7.75 12.53 14.90
N PHE A 9 -7.37 11.58 15.76
CA PHE A 9 -6.64 10.39 15.34
C PHE A 9 -7.44 9.56 14.33
N MET A 10 -8.75 9.39 14.54
CA MET A 10 -9.63 8.67 13.62
C MET A 10 -9.70 9.34 12.24
N CYS A 11 -9.78 10.68 12.18
CA CYS A 11 -9.74 11.42 10.93
C CYS A 11 -8.42 11.17 10.16
N PHE A 12 -7.28 11.23 10.86
CA PHE A 12 -6.00 10.87 10.24
C PHE A 12 -5.94 9.41 9.82
N ALA A 13 -6.48 8.49 10.62
CA ALA A 13 -6.53 7.06 10.34
C ALA A 13 -7.26 6.74 9.03
N VAL A 14 -8.38 7.41 8.75
CA VAL A 14 -9.10 7.29 7.47
C VAL A 14 -8.22 7.79 6.31
N VAL A 15 -7.61 8.97 6.45
CA VAL A 15 -6.80 9.54 5.35
C VAL A 15 -5.59 8.65 5.04
N ILE A 16 -4.88 8.16 6.06
CA ILE A 16 -3.66 7.36 5.91
C ILE A 16 -3.96 5.97 5.34
N ASN A 17 -5.10 5.39 5.68
CA ASN A 17 -5.48 4.07 5.18
C ASN A 17 -5.96 4.14 3.75
N PHE A 18 -6.54 5.26 3.30
CA PHE A 18 -6.87 5.47 1.90
C PHE A 18 -5.64 5.30 0.97
N PHE A 19 -4.48 5.84 1.36
CA PHE A 19 -3.22 5.60 0.63
C PHE A 19 -2.83 4.13 0.61
N THR A 20 -2.97 3.45 1.75
CA THR A 20 -2.66 2.03 1.92
C THR A 20 -3.53 1.14 1.02
N VAL A 21 -4.84 1.41 1.01
CA VAL A 21 -5.82 0.73 0.15
C VAL A 21 -5.51 0.99 -1.31
N TYR A 22 -5.25 2.24 -1.70
CA TYR A 22 -4.89 2.60 -3.06
C TYR A 22 -3.65 1.82 -3.54
N MET A 23 -2.55 1.86 -2.79
CA MET A 23 -1.31 1.15 -3.14
C MET A 23 -1.53 -0.35 -3.28
N THR A 24 -2.35 -0.94 -2.40
CA THR A 24 -2.68 -2.37 -2.45
C THR A 24 -3.44 -2.73 -3.73
N PHE A 25 -4.47 -1.96 -4.08
CA PHE A 25 -5.26 -2.18 -5.29
C PHE A 25 -4.46 -1.94 -6.57
N ASP A 26 -3.66 -0.87 -6.60
CA ASP A 26 -2.80 -0.55 -7.74
C ASP A 26 -1.75 -1.64 -7.96
N PHE A 27 -1.12 -2.12 -6.89
CA PHE A 27 -0.16 -3.22 -6.95
C PHE A 27 -0.80 -4.52 -7.45
N MET A 28 -1.99 -4.86 -6.94
CA MET A 28 -2.74 -6.03 -7.40
C MET A 28 -3.04 -5.94 -8.90
N ARG A 29 -3.55 -4.80 -9.38
CA ARG A 29 -3.83 -4.57 -10.81
C ARG A 29 -2.57 -4.68 -11.65
N TRP A 30 -1.46 -4.13 -11.16
CA TRP A 30 -0.19 -4.19 -11.86
C TRP A 30 0.36 -5.63 -11.95
N LEU A 31 0.28 -6.39 -10.87
CA LEU A 31 0.82 -7.75 -10.77
C LEU A 31 -0.04 -8.79 -11.52
N LEU A 32 -1.36 -8.68 -11.38
CA LEU A 32 -2.34 -9.69 -11.82
C LEU A 32 -3.11 -9.30 -13.08
N GLY A 33 -3.08 -8.02 -13.43
CA GLY A 33 -3.93 -7.44 -14.45
C GLY A 33 -5.31 -7.04 -13.91
N PRO A 34 -6.30 -6.82 -14.81
CA PRO A 34 -7.62 -6.35 -14.42
C PRO A 34 -8.31 -7.34 -13.47
N PHE A 35 -9.10 -6.79 -12.54
CA PHE A 35 -9.91 -7.58 -11.61
C PHE A 35 -11.02 -8.34 -12.32
N ASP A 36 -11.38 -9.51 -11.79
CA ASP A 36 -12.45 -10.34 -12.37
C ASP A 36 -13.86 -9.80 -12.00
N ARG A 37 -13.94 -8.93 -10.98
CA ARG A 37 -15.20 -8.39 -10.44
C ARG A 37 -15.65 -7.11 -11.13
N SER A 38 -16.96 -6.83 -11.10
CA SER A 38 -17.52 -5.56 -11.58
C SER A 38 -17.03 -4.36 -10.75
N GLN A 39 -17.07 -3.18 -11.34
CA GLN A 39 -16.57 -1.94 -10.71
C GLN A 39 -17.27 -1.64 -9.37
N SER A 40 -18.59 -1.86 -9.28
CA SER A 40 -19.34 -1.64 -8.03
C SER A 40 -18.85 -2.55 -6.90
N VAL A 41 -18.55 -3.82 -7.21
CA VAL A 41 -18.01 -4.77 -6.23
C VAL A 41 -16.59 -4.40 -5.82
N GLN A 42 -15.77 -3.92 -6.76
CA GLN A 42 -14.42 -3.42 -6.44
C GLN A 42 -14.47 -2.24 -5.47
N ILE A 43 -15.38 -1.29 -5.68
CA ILE A 43 -15.56 -0.12 -4.80
C ILE A 43 -16.04 -0.56 -3.42
N ALA A 44 -17.03 -1.46 -3.35
CA ALA A 44 -17.53 -1.99 -2.08
C ALA A 44 -16.43 -2.71 -1.29
N LEU A 45 -15.60 -3.52 -1.95
CA LEU A 45 -14.47 -4.21 -1.32
C LEU A 45 -13.36 -3.24 -0.89
N ALA A 46 -13.10 -2.19 -1.66
CA ALA A 46 -12.16 -1.13 -1.27
C ALA A 46 -12.62 -0.39 -0.01
N ALA A 47 -13.91 -0.01 0.03
CA ALA A 47 -14.50 0.62 1.21
C ALA A 47 -14.50 -0.31 2.43
N ALA A 48 -14.83 -1.59 2.26
CA ALA A 48 -14.76 -2.56 3.35
C ALA A 48 -13.34 -2.72 3.88
N TYR A 49 -12.34 -2.77 2.99
CA TYR A 49 -10.94 -2.85 3.37
C TYR A 49 -10.47 -1.60 4.12
N GLU A 50 -10.88 -0.42 3.66
CA GLU A 50 -10.62 0.88 4.31
C GLU A 50 -11.18 0.93 5.74
N ILE A 51 -12.43 0.49 5.92
CA ILE A 51 -13.10 0.46 7.23
C ILE A 51 -12.35 -0.48 8.18
N VAL A 52 -11.98 -1.67 7.70
CA VAL A 52 -11.26 -2.65 8.51
C VAL A 52 -9.88 -2.14 8.92
N LEU A 53 -9.12 -1.53 8.00
CA LEU A 53 -7.81 -0.95 8.32
C LEU A 53 -7.92 0.24 9.27
N THR A 54 -8.95 1.08 9.11
CA THR A 54 -9.22 2.20 10.00
C THR A 54 -9.55 1.72 11.41
N ALA A 55 -10.41 0.71 11.54
CA ALA A 55 -10.71 0.08 12.82
C ALA A 55 -9.43 -0.52 13.44
N ALA A 56 -8.64 -1.28 12.67
CA ALA A 56 -7.37 -1.86 13.11
C ALA A 56 -6.37 -0.80 13.59
N SER A 57 -6.31 0.35 12.91
CA SER A 57 -5.46 1.48 13.27
C SER A 57 -5.94 2.16 14.55
N TYR A 58 -7.26 2.27 14.75
CA TYR A 58 -7.84 2.87 15.95
C TYR A 58 -7.51 2.08 17.24
N PHE A 59 -7.50 0.75 17.19
CA PHE A 59 -7.20 -0.07 18.37
C PHE A 59 -5.76 0.09 18.86
N ILE A 60 -4.77 -0.26 18.03
CA ILE A 60 -3.34 -0.17 18.38
C ILE A 60 -2.53 0.08 17.10
N TYR A 61 -2.36 1.36 16.74
CA TYR A 61 -1.43 1.75 15.69
C TYR A 61 0.02 1.77 16.20
N PRO A 62 1.00 1.30 15.40
CA PRO A 62 0.87 0.67 14.08
C PRO A 62 0.67 -0.85 14.15
N PHE A 63 0.83 -1.49 15.32
CA PHE A 63 0.95 -2.95 15.48
C PHE A 63 -0.22 -3.76 14.90
N VAL A 64 -1.46 -3.42 15.27
CA VAL A 64 -2.65 -4.16 14.81
C VAL A 64 -2.88 -3.93 13.32
N LYS A 65 -2.62 -2.72 12.81
CA LYS A 65 -2.65 -2.43 11.37
C LYS A 65 -1.66 -3.30 10.60
N ILE A 66 -0.42 -3.44 11.08
CA ILE A 66 0.63 -4.23 10.43
C ILE A 66 0.24 -5.71 10.33
N ALA A 67 -0.38 -6.27 11.37
CA ALA A 67 -0.84 -7.65 11.36
C ALA A 67 -2.09 -7.83 10.47
N ALA A 68 -3.03 -6.89 10.54
CA ALA A 68 -4.27 -6.95 9.78
C ALA A 68 -4.02 -6.82 8.26
N MET A 69 -3.11 -5.93 7.87
CA MET A 69 -2.91 -5.54 6.47
C MET A 69 -2.57 -6.74 5.55
N PRO A 70 -1.60 -7.62 5.85
CA PRO A 70 -1.32 -8.81 5.02
C PRO A 70 -2.49 -9.76 4.91
N VAL A 71 -3.19 -10.02 6.02
CA VAL A 71 -4.33 -10.95 6.06
C VAL A 71 -5.47 -10.45 5.19
N PHE A 72 -5.90 -9.20 5.42
CA PHE A 72 -7.00 -8.62 4.67
C PHE A 72 -6.63 -8.31 3.22
N SER A 73 -5.36 -8.02 2.91
CA SER A 73 -4.89 -7.89 1.52
C SER A 73 -5.02 -9.20 0.74
N VAL A 74 -4.67 -10.33 1.37
CA VAL A 74 -4.80 -11.64 0.73
C VAL A 74 -6.27 -12.03 0.53
N LEU A 75 -7.11 -11.79 1.55
CA LEU A 75 -8.55 -12.03 1.45
C LEU A 75 -9.19 -11.16 0.35
N LEU A 76 -8.79 -9.89 0.29
CA LEU A 76 -9.21 -8.96 -0.76
C LEU A 76 -8.78 -9.46 -2.15
N GLY A 77 -7.51 -9.87 -2.29
CA GLY A 77 -7.01 -10.44 -3.54
C GLY A 77 -7.77 -11.70 -3.95
N ALA A 78 -8.07 -12.59 -3.01
CA ALA A 78 -8.86 -13.80 -3.26
C ALA A 78 -10.31 -13.47 -3.68
N ALA A 79 -10.92 -12.45 -3.07
CA ALA A 79 -12.26 -12.00 -3.43
C ALA A 79 -12.32 -11.35 -4.83
N LEU A 80 -11.28 -10.62 -5.22
CA LEU A 80 -11.16 -9.89 -6.49
C LEU A 80 -10.76 -10.78 -7.68
N TYR A 81 -10.01 -11.87 -7.45
CA TYR A 81 -9.46 -12.74 -8.49
C TYR A 81 -9.90 -14.21 -8.33
N GLN A 82 -11.22 -14.44 -8.40
CA GLN A 82 -11.84 -15.75 -8.14
C GLN A 82 -11.25 -16.88 -9.00
N ASN A 83 -10.76 -16.58 -10.22
CA ASN A 83 -10.33 -17.58 -11.19
C ASN A 83 -8.80 -17.71 -11.37
N ARG A 84 -7.97 -16.96 -10.63
CA ARG A 84 -6.50 -16.96 -10.83
C ARG A 84 -5.73 -17.73 -9.74
N LYS A 85 -4.68 -18.46 -10.16
CA LYS A 85 -3.90 -19.44 -9.36
C LYS A 85 -3.34 -18.87 -8.04
N LYS A 86 -3.35 -19.72 -6.99
CA LYS A 86 -2.83 -19.51 -5.62
C LYS A 86 -1.41 -18.92 -5.53
N VAL A 87 -0.54 -19.20 -6.50
CA VAL A 87 0.88 -18.77 -6.50
C VAL A 87 1.03 -17.25 -6.43
N LYS A 88 0.04 -16.49 -6.92
CA LYS A 88 0.17 -15.03 -6.99
C LYS A 88 -0.37 -14.27 -5.76
N LEU A 89 -1.12 -14.95 -4.88
CA LEU A 89 -1.56 -14.38 -3.60
C LEU A 89 -0.38 -14.21 -2.62
N TYR A 90 0.66 -15.05 -2.73
CA TYR A 90 1.89 -14.91 -1.95
C TYR A 90 2.59 -13.56 -2.18
N TYR A 91 2.63 -13.08 -3.42
CA TYR A 91 3.23 -11.78 -3.73
C TYR A 91 2.43 -10.60 -3.15
N ILE A 92 1.10 -10.72 -3.11
CA ILE A 92 0.23 -9.74 -2.42
C ILE A 92 0.55 -9.75 -0.92
N PHE A 93 0.64 -10.93 -0.31
CA PHE A 93 1.02 -11.06 1.09
C PHE A 93 2.38 -10.41 1.38
N ALA A 94 3.40 -10.77 0.60
CA ALA A 94 4.76 -10.24 0.77
C ALA A 94 4.82 -8.72 0.62
N PHE A 95 4.11 -8.15 -0.38
CA PHE A 95 4.01 -6.71 -0.57
C PHE A 95 3.34 -6.02 0.62
N SER A 96 2.25 -6.57 1.13
CA SER A 96 1.55 -6.01 2.28
C SER A 96 2.38 -6.10 3.57
N CYS A 97 3.14 -7.18 3.77
CA CYS A 97 4.11 -7.28 4.85
C CYS A 97 5.20 -6.21 4.73
N PHE A 98 5.72 -5.99 3.53
CA PHE A 98 6.71 -4.96 3.26
C PHE A 98 6.18 -3.55 3.57
N LEU A 99 4.98 -3.21 3.08
CA LEU A 99 4.35 -1.93 3.40
C LEU A 99 4.15 -1.75 4.91
N GLY A 100 3.67 -2.78 5.60
CA GLY A 100 3.50 -2.74 7.06
C GLY A 100 4.82 -2.54 7.80
N LEU A 101 5.88 -3.24 7.41
CA LEU A 101 7.23 -3.08 7.98
C LEU A 101 7.79 -1.67 7.77
N PHE A 102 7.58 -1.07 6.59
CA PHE A 102 8.00 0.31 6.34
C PHE A 102 7.21 1.32 7.16
N ASP A 103 5.89 1.15 7.27
CA ASP A 103 5.05 1.99 8.14
C ASP A 103 5.51 1.91 9.59
N PHE A 104 5.82 0.70 10.07
CA PHE A 104 6.38 0.48 11.40
C PHE A 104 7.69 1.23 11.64
N LEU A 105 8.66 1.06 10.73
CA LEU A 105 9.97 1.67 10.86
C LEU A 105 9.87 3.21 10.86
N LEU A 106 9.05 3.77 9.98
CA LEU A 106 8.84 5.22 9.94
C LEU A 106 8.12 5.74 11.19
N CYS A 107 7.21 4.95 11.78
CA CYS A 107 6.59 5.29 13.06
C CYS A 107 7.59 5.37 14.22
N ILE A 108 8.71 4.63 14.17
CA ILE A 108 9.77 4.72 15.17
C ILE A 108 10.71 5.88 14.87
N VAL A 109 11.13 6.03 13.60
CA VAL A 109 12.17 6.97 13.20
C VAL A 109 11.66 8.41 13.18
N MET A 110 10.43 8.66 12.69
CA MET A 110 9.94 10.04 12.55
C MET A 110 9.77 10.80 13.86
N PRO A 111 9.24 10.23 14.96
CA PRO A 111 9.19 10.94 16.23
C PRO A 111 10.58 11.38 16.71
N ILE A 112 11.62 10.56 16.49
CA ILE A 112 13.00 10.90 16.85
C ILE A 112 13.48 12.09 16.01
N LEU A 113 13.28 12.04 14.69
CA LEU A 113 13.65 13.14 13.79
C LEU A 113 12.88 14.43 14.10
N LEU A 114 11.58 14.33 14.38
CA LEU A 114 10.73 15.47 14.70
C LEU A 114 11.05 16.06 16.07
N SER A 115 11.45 15.25 17.05
CA SER A 115 11.87 15.72 18.38
C SER A 115 13.12 16.60 18.36
N MET A 116 13.90 16.58 17.27
CA MET A 116 15.03 17.49 17.07
C MET A 116 14.58 18.93 16.74
N PHE A 117 13.30 19.16 16.41
CA PHE A 117 12.74 20.48 16.17
C PHE A 117 12.17 21.07 17.46
N ILE A 118 12.56 22.31 17.78
CA ILE A 118 12.18 23.04 19.00
C ILE A 118 10.65 23.21 19.13
N THR A 119 9.91 23.14 18.02
CA THR A 119 8.46 23.33 17.95
C THR A 119 7.65 22.04 18.14
N PHE A 120 8.31 20.89 18.25
CA PHE A 120 7.63 19.61 18.43
C PHE A 120 7.29 19.40 19.91
N ILE A 121 5.99 19.32 20.20
CA ILE A 121 5.44 19.06 21.52
C ILE A 121 5.09 17.57 21.59
N PRO A 122 5.81 16.78 22.42
CA PRO A 122 5.52 15.36 22.58
C PRO A 122 4.05 15.12 22.97
N PHE A 123 3.45 14.06 22.42
CA PHE A 123 2.09 13.64 22.71
C PHE A 123 0.98 14.61 22.26
N ASN A 124 1.30 15.64 21.47
CA ASN A 124 0.28 16.45 20.81
C ASN A 124 -0.42 15.64 19.69
N PRO A 125 -1.76 15.44 19.74
CA PRO A 125 -2.48 14.59 18.78
C PRO A 125 -2.39 15.08 17.34
N TRP A 126 -2.38 16.40 17.12
CA TRP A 126 -2.27 16.99 15.80
C TRP A 126 -0.88 16.75 15.20
N GLN A 127 0.17 16.99 15.99
CA GLN A 127 1.54 16.78 15.51
C GLN A 127 1.83 15.28 15.28
N ASN A 128 1.32 14.41 16.15
CA ASN A 128 1.43 12.96 15.96
C ASN A 128 0.65 12.50 14.71
N GLY A 129 -0.58 12.98 14.52
CA GLY A 129 -1.39 12.67 13.34
C GLY A 129 -0.73 13.15 12.03
N LEU A 130 -0.15 14.36 12.03
CA LEU A 130 0.63 14.87 10.91
C LEU A 130 1.90 14.07 10.64
N GLY A 131 2.59 13.61 11.69
CA GLY A 131 3.75 12.72 11.55
C GLY A 131 3.39 11.39 10.89
N ILE A 132 2.25 10.80 11.27
CA ILE A 132 1.74 9.57 10.66
C ILE A 132 1.33 9.81 9.20
N LEU A 133 0.69 10.94 8.91
CA LEU A 133 0.37 11.34 7.53
C LEU A 133 1.64 11.47 6.69
N LEU A 134 2.69 12.10 7.23
CA LEU A 134 3.98 12.24 6.57
C LEU A 134 4.61 10.86 6.27
N ASN A 135 4.52 9.91 7.21
CA ASN A 135 4.97 8.53 6.98
C ASN A 135 4.30 7.92 5.75
N GLN A 136 2.97 8.03 5.66
CA GLN A 136 2.24 7.50 4.51
C GLN A 136 2.56 8.20 3.20
N VAL A 137 2.77 9.52 3.22
CA VAL A 137 3.21 10.23 2.01
C VAL A 137 4.57 9.72 1.54
N ILE A 138 5.51 9.48 2.46
CA ILE A 138 6.83 8.93 2.12
C ILE A 138 6.69 7.52 1.51
N ILE A 139 5.91 6.64 2.14
CA ILE A 139 5.66 5.27 1.63
C ILE A 139 5.03 5.34 0.24
N PHE A 140 4.04 6.21 0.06
CA PHE A 140 3.38 6.41 -1.22
C PHE A 140 4.35 6.88 -2.32
N LEU A 141 5.22 7.85 -2.01
CA LEU A 141 6.23 8.32 -2.95
C LEU A 141 7.23 7.21 -3.32
N LEU A 142 7.69 6.43 -2.34
CA LEU A 142 8.56 5.27 -2.57
C LEU A 142 7.88 4.23 -3.45
N TYR A 143 6.60 3.94 -3.20
CA TYR A 143 5.79 3.06 -4.03
C TYR A 143 5.68 3.58 -5.48
N ARG A 144 5.42 4.88 -5.66
CA ARG A 144 5.35 5.50 -6.99
C ARG A 144 6.68 5.41 -7.74
N ILE A 145 7.80 5.62 -7.06
CA ILE A 145 9.15 5.47 -7.64
C ILE A 145 9.36 4.01 -8.06
N PHE A 146 9.03 3.06 -7.20
CA PHE A 146 9.09 1.62 -7.48
C PHE A 146 8.28 1.28 -8.74
N VAL A 147 6.98 1.60 -8.78
CA VAL A 147 6.14 1.32 -9.96
C VAL A 147 6.70 1.96 -11.23
N THR A 148 7.16 3.21 -11.16
CA THR A 148 7.69 3.93 -12.32
C THR A 148 8.97 3.27 -12.87
N ARG A 149 9.89 2.84 -11.98
CA ARG A 149 11.14 2.17 -12.38
C ARG A 149 10.85 0.82 -13.01
N PHE A 150 10.00 0.01 -12.39
CA PHE A 150 9.63 -1.30 -12.92
C PHE A 150 8.82 -1.21 -14.23
N HIS A 151 8.01 -0.18 -14.42
CA HIS A 151 7.30 0.02 -15.69
C HIS A 151 8.26 0.31 -16.84
N LYS A 152 9.30 1.13 -16.60
CA LYS A 152 10.36 1.39 -17.58
C LYS A 152 11.11 0.12 -17.97
N GLU A 153 11.45 -0.73 -17.00
CA GLU A 153 12.12 -2.01 -17.26
C GLU A 153 11.23 -2.98 -18.06
N LYS A 154 9.94 -3.09 -17.73
CA LYS A 154 9.00 -3.94 -18.48
C LYS A 154 8.88 -3.51 -19.95
N ILE A 155 8.84 -2.21 -20.21
CA ILE A 155 8.83 -1.67 -21.58
C ILE A 155 10.15 -1.99 -22.29
N LEU A 156 11.30 -1.79 -21.63
CA LEU A 156 12.61 -2.08 -22.19
C LEU A 156 12.75 -3.57 -22.58
N VAL A 157 12.36 -4.48 -21.69
CA VAL A 157 12.39 -5.94 -21.95
C VAL A 157 11.48 -6.32 -23.11
N MET A 158 10.28 -5.74 -23.17
CA MET A 158 9.33 -6.00 -24.26
C MET A 158 9.85 -5.51 -25.61
N VAL A 159 10.49 -4.33 -25.63
CA VAL A 159 11.11 -3.75 -26.82
C VAL A 159 12.28 -4.61 -27.28
N VAL A 160 13.20 -4.96 -26.39
CA VAL A 160 14.37 -5.82 -26.70
C VAL A 160 13.92 -7.19 -27.19
N SER A 161 12.93 -7.82 -26.54
CA SER A 161 12.40 -9.11 -26.97
C SER A 161 11.73 -9.06 -28.34
N LYS A 162 11.07 -7.94 -28.68
CA LYS A 162 10.47 -7.73 -30.00
C LYS A 162 11.53 -7.53 -31.09
N TYR A 163 12.60 -6.79 -30.79
CA TYR A 163 13.75 -6.64 -31.71
C TYR A 163 14.49 -7.97 -31.93
N LEU A 164 14.70 -8.77 -30.87
CA LEU A 164 15.29 -10.10 -30.99
C LEU A 164 14.43 -11.02 -31.87
N ALA A 165 13.11 -11.04 -31.66
CA ALA A 165 12.18 -11.83 -32.47
C ALA A 165 12.16 -11.40 -33.95
N LEU A 166 12.24 -10.10 -34.23
CA LEU A 166 12.32 -9.55 -35.60
C LEU A 166 13.66 -9.91 -36.27
N SER A 167 14.77 -9.86 -35.52
CA SER A 167 16.08 -10.25 -36.04
C SER A 167 16.16 -11.75 -36.36
N SER A 168 15.52 -12.62 -35.57
CA SER A 168 15.48 -14.07 -35.85
C SER A 168 14.63 -14.45 -37.06
N CYS A 169 13.65 -13.63 -37.47
CA CYS A 169 12.87 -13.86 -38.68
C CYS A 169 13.59 -13.45 -39.98
N GLN A 170 14.67 -12.66 -39.91
CA GLN A 170 15.45 -12.28 -41.09
C GLN A 170 16.50 -13.31 -41.50
N TYR A 171 16.78 -14.32 -40.67
CA TYR A 171 17.77 -15.38 -40.94
C TYR A 171 17.13 -16.75 -41.26
N SER A 172 15.81 -16.79 -41.48
CA SER A 172 15.09 -17.99 -41.89
C SER A 172 14.62 -17.85 -43.36
N VAL A 173 15.59 -17.80 -44.28
CA VAL A 173 15.40 -17.95 -45.74
C VAL A 173 16.35 -19.04 -46.22
#